data_AF-A0A378WC74-F1
#
_entry.id   AF-A0A378WC74-F1
#
_cell.length_a   1.000
_cell.length_b   1.000
_cell.length_c   1.000
_cell.angle_alpha   90.00
_cell.angle_beta   90.00
_cell.angle_gamma   90.00
#
_symmetry.space_group_name_H-M   'P 1'
#
loop_
_entity.id
_entity.type
_entity.pdbx_description
1 polymer ?
#
loop_
_entity_poly.entity_id
_entity_poly.type
_entity_poly.pdbx_seq_one_letter_code
_entity_poly.pdbx_strand_id
1 'polypeptide(L)'
;MTFGALHHPWALLRPPPVPDRVVIDPTRPALGWVLSSSHCTGPVLRRCVNFARGWGYGSVNIAGLYSSPPVGDSADSHAGRPGLDVALDEMVAACDLILLAWGADVDSHRARHVTAALWRRCASCGGSLGVLGWTYNGQPSQPQDVAPATVPECFTTPPCPEQHEWWATHEADDSNWSQLLSVP
;
A
#
# COMPACT_ATOMS: atom_id res chain seq x y z
N MET A 1 43.93 -20.64 -11.87
CA MET A 1 43.00 -21.43 -11.03
C MET A 1 41.81 -20.55 -10.76
N THR A 2 40.70 -20.78 -11.46
CA THR A 2 39.51 -19.91 -11.45
C THR A 2 38.39 -20.67 -10.78
N PHE A 3 37.92 -20.21 -9.61
CA PHE A 3 36.74 -20.76 -8.95
C PHE A 3 35.50 -20.21 -9.64
N GLY A 4 34.73 -21.10 -10.28
CA GLY A 4 33.43 -20.78 -10.85
C GLY A 4 32.40 -20.58 -9.73
N ALA A 5 31.81 -19.38 -9.68
CA ALA A 5 30.62 -19.12 -8.88
C ALA A 5 29.44 -19.89 -9.47
N LEU A 6 29.03 -20.96 -8.78
CA LEU A 6 27.78 -21.66 -9.05
C LEU A 6 26.61 -20.74 -8.70
N HIS A 7 26.08 -20.05 -9.71
CA HIS A 7 24.78 -19.39 -9.62
C HIS A 7 23.71 -20.47 -9.47
N HIS A 8 23.17 -20.61 -8.26
CA HIS A 8 22.09 -21.54 -7.99
C HIS A 8 20.78 -21.10 -8.70
N PRO A 9 20.21 -21.92 -9.60
CA PRO A 9 19.11 -21.54 -10.49
C PRO A 9 17.71 -21.48 -9.82
N TRP A 10 17.60 -21.60 -8.51
CA TRP A 10 16.30 -21.66 -7.82
C TRP A 10 15.73 -20.29 -7.42
N ALA A 11 16.49 -19.20 -7.57
CA ALA A 11 16.04 -17.85 -7.17
C ALA A 11 15.03 -17.19 -8.14
N LEU A 12 14.82 -17.76 -9.33
CA LEU A 12 13.99 -17.16 -10.39
C LEU A 12 12.57 -17.75 -10.51
N LEU A 13 12.17 -18.68 -9.63
CA LEU A 13 10.88 -19.38 -9.72
C LEU A 13 9.92 -19.10 -8.57
N ARG A 14 10.24 -18.18 -7.66
CA ARG A 14 9.19 -17.69 -6.75
C ARG A 14 8.35 -16.68 -7.52
N PRO A 15 7.04 -16.94 -7.76
CA PRO A 15 6.17 -15.87 -8.20
C PRO A 15 6.34 -14.70 -7.23
N PRO A 16 6.24 -13.44 -7.71
CA PRO A 16 6.22 -12.30 -6.80
C PRO A 16 5.19 -12.58 -5.70
N PRO A 17 5.43 -12.15 -4.44
CA PRO A 17 4.46 -12.37 -3.39
C PRO A 17 3.17 -11.68 -3.81
N VAL A 18 2.21 -12.48 -4.30
CA VAL A 18 0.85 -12.05 -4.57
C VAL A 18 0.32 -11.52 -3.24
N PRO A 19 -0.34 -10.36 -3.19
CA PRO A 19 -0.94 -9.89 -1.96
C PRO A 19 -1.84 -10.99 -1.38
N ASP A 20 -1.78 -11.17 -0.06
CA ASP A 20 -2.62 -12.15 0.62
C ASP A 20 -4.08 -11.73 0.39
N ARG A 21 -4.78 -12.48 -0.47
CA ARG A 21 -6.13 -12.17 -0.91
C ARG A 21 -7.14 -13.04 -0.20
N VAL A 22 -8.13 -12.41 0.44
CA VAL A 22 -9.27 -13.06 1.07
C VAL A 22 -10.55 -12.62 0.38
N VAL A 23 -11.27 -13.58 -0.20
CA VAL A 23 -12.57 -13.34 -0.87
C VAL A 23 -13.70 -13.62 0.12
N ILE A 24 -14.62 -12.66 0.24
CA ILE A 24 -15.82 -12.69 1.10
C ILE A 24 -17.07 -12.84 0.22
N ASP A 25 -17.20 -11.98 -0.79
CA ASP A 25 -18.28 -11.92 -1.78
C ASP A 25 -17.68 -11.41 -3.11
N PRO A 26 -17.50 -12.26 -4.14
CA PRO A 26 -16.84 -11.88 -5.37
C PRO A 26 -17.65 -10.88 -6.23
N THR A 27 -18.91 -10.61 -5.89
CA THR A 27 -19.76 -9.65 -6.62
C THR A 27 -19.57 -8.20 -6.18
N ARG A 28 -18.81 -7.99 -5.09
CA ARG A 28 -18.55 -6.68 -4.47
C ARG A 28 -17.10 -6.25 -4.70
N PRO A 29 -16.80 -4.94 -4.63
CA PRO A 29 -15.46 -4.41 -4.86
C PRO A 29 -14.43 -4.96 -3.87
N ALA A 30 -13.14 -4.83 -4.20
CA ALA A 30 -12.04 -5.25 -3.35
C ALA A 30 -11.42 -4.06 -2.60
N LEU A 31 -11.04 -4.27 -1.34
CA LEU A 31 -10.34 -3.30 -0.51
C LEU A 31 -8.87 -3.69 -0.36
N GLY A 32 -7.96 -2.76 -0.65
CA GLY A 32 -6.52 -2.93 -0.43
C GLY A 32 -6.08 -2.52 0.98
N TRP A 33 -5.10 -3.23 1.53
CA TRP A 33 -4.43 -2.88 2.78
C TRP A 33 -2.92 -2.91 2.60
N VAL A 34 -2.26 -1.84 3.02
CA VAL A 34 -0.81 -1.76 3.15
C VAL A 34 -0.46 -1.76 4.63
N LEU A 35 0.10 -2.87 5.09
CA LEU A 35 0.51 -3.09 6.48
C LEU A 35 2.03 -3.04 6.60
N SER A 36 2.56 -3.06 7.81
CA SER A 36 4.01 -3.17 8.02
C SER A 36 4.57 -4.51 7.51
N SER A 37 3.81 -5.60 7.62
CA SER A 37 4.13 -6.91 7.06
C SER A 37 2.96 -7.48 6.24
N SER A 38 3.25 -8.23 5.17
CA SER A 38 2.20 -8.95 4.43
C SER A 38 1.66 -10.13 5.23
N HIS A 39 2.50 -10.70 6.10
CA HIS A 39 2.12 -11.79 7.00
C HIS A 39 1.35 -11.23 8.20
N CYS A 40 0.11 -10.83 7.95
CA CYS A 40 -0.81 -10.42 9.00
C CYS A 40 -1.19 -11.63 9.87
N THR A 41 -1.22 -11.43 11.19
CA THR A 41 -1.68 -12.47 12.12
C THR A 41 -3.20 -12.61 12.06
N GLY A 42 -3.73 -13.75 12.52
CA GLY A 42 -5.17 -14.02 12.52
C GLY A 42 -6.06 -12.88 13.09
N PRO A 43 -5.70 -12.23 14.21
CA PRO A 43 -6.46 -11.09 14.73
C PRO A 43 -6.49 -9.87 13.80
N VAL A 44 -5.34 -9.50 13.20
CA VAL A 44 -5.24 -8.35 12.28
C VAL A 44 -6.03 -8.64 11.01
N LEU A 45 -5.86 -9.83 10.42
CA LEU A 45 -6.61 -10.25 9.24
C LEU A 45 -8.13 -10.21 9.47
N ARG A 46 -8.60 -10.78 10.60
CA ARG A 46 -10.02 -10.73 10.97
C ARG A 46 -10.52 -9.29 11.09
N ARG A 47 -9.70 -8.39 11.60
CA ARG A 47 -10.05 -6.98 11.74
C ARG A 47 -10.18 -6.29 10.38
N CYS A 48 -9.23 -6.49 9.47
CA CYS A 48 -9.31 -5.98 8.09
C CYS A 48 -10.56 -6.52 7.36
N VAL A 49 -10.85 -7.81 7.51
CA VAL A 49 -12.06 -8.44 6.93
C VAL A 49 -13.34 -7.85 7.52
N ASN A 50 -13.38 -7.56 8.82
CA ASN A 50 -14.55 -6.96 9.46
C ASN A 50 -14.77 -5.52 8.99
N PHE A 51 -13.70 -4.72 8.84
CA PHE A 51 -13.78 -3.40 8.24
C PHE A 51 -14.32 -3.46 6.81
N ALA A 52 -13.74 -4.34 5.98
CA ALA A 52 -14.19 -4.56 4.60
C ALA A 52 -15.69 -4.88 4.54
N ARG A 53 -16.18 -5.81 5.37
CA ARG A 53 -17.61 -6.13 5.46
C ARG A 53 -18.45 -4.94 5.90
N GLY A 54 -18.00 -4.20 6.91
CA GLY A 54 -18.70 -3.04 7.44
C GLY A 54 -18.90 -1.93 6.40
N TRP A 55 -17.95 -1.77 5.47
CA TRP A 55 -18.04 -0.79 4.39
C TRP A 55 -18.56 -1.37 3.07
N GLY A 56 -18.97 -2.64 3.04
CA GLY A 56 -19.61 -3.25 1.88
C GLY A 56 -18.65 -3.86 0.85
N TYR A 57 -17.38 -4.07 1.18
CA TYR A 57 -16.39 -4.72 0.32
C TYR A 57 -16.52 -6.26 0.32
N GLY A 58 -16.19 -6.83 -0.83
CA GLY A 58 -16.27 -8.25 -1.15
C GLY A 58 -14.98 -9.01 -1.05
N SER A 59 -13.85 -8.32 -1.00
CA SER A 59 -12.55 -8.97 -0.78
C SER A 59 -11.55 -8.03 -0.17
N VAL A 60 -10.48 -8.61 0.37
CA VAL A 60 -9.37 -7.92 1.02
C VAL A 60 -8.09 -8.36 0.35
N ASN A 61 -7.29 -7.41 -0.14
CA ASN A 61 -5.94 -7.66 -0.66
C ASN A 61 -4.93 -7.05 0.31
N ILE A 62 -3.96 -7.83 0.80
CA ILE A 62 -2.99 -7.36 1.79
C ILE A 62 -1.59 -7.36 1.20
N ALA A 63 -0.96 -6.18 1.20
CA ALA A 63 0.44 -5.98 0.90
C ALA A 63 1.20 -5.53 2.15
N GLY A 64 2.44 -5.99 2.30
CA GLY A 64 3.34 -5.51 3.33
C GLY A 64 4.31 -4.48 2.76
N LEU A 65 4.57 -3.42 3.51
CA LEU A 65 5.58 -2.42 3.18
C LEU A 65 6.93 -3.04 2.87
N TYR A 66 7.32 -4.09 3.59
CA TYR A 66 8.61 -4.77 3.45
C TYR A 66 8.53 -6.10 2.67
N SER A 67 7.41 -6.38 1.99
CA SER A 67 7.24 -7.64 1.22
C SER A 67 8.20 -7.78 0.03
N SER A 68 8.99 -6.75 -0.28
CA SER A 68 10.22 -6.86 -1.05
C SER A 68 11.37 -6.21 -0.25
N PRO A 69 12.57 -6.83 -0.17
CA PRO A 69 13.70 -6.28 0.55
C PRO A 69 14.01 -4.85 0.10
N PRO A 70 14.54 -4.00 1.00
CA PRO A 70 14.98 -2.66 0.63
C PRO A 70 15.99 -2.76 -0.52
N VAL A 71 15.81 -1.92 -1.54
CA VAL A 71 16.84 -1.68 -2.54
C VAL A 71 17.99 -0.98 -1.84
N GLY A 72 19.11 -1.68 -1.67
CA GLY A 72 20.40 -1.06 -1.36
C GLY A 72 21.20 -1.74 -0.25
N ASP A 73 22.07 -2.68 -0.63
CA ASP A 73 23.43 -2.77 -0.05
C ASP A 73 24.39 -3.48 -1.02
N SER A 74 24.39 -3.03 -2.28
CA SER A 74 25.45 -3.35 -3.23
C SER A 74 25.60 -2.18 -4.18
N ALA A 75 26.83 -1.69 -4.32
CA ALA A 75 27.24 -0.52 -5.09
C ALA A 75 27.07 -0.67 -6.62
N ASP A 76 26.32 -1.67 -7.08
CA ASP A 76 26.11 -1.97 -8.49
C ASP A 76 24.60 -1.97 -8.81
N SER A 77 24.15 -0.81 -9.31
CA SER A 77 23.18 -0.67 -10.39
C SER A 77 22.13 -1.78 -10.56
N HIS A 78 21.02 -1.71 -9.82
CA HIS A 78 19.72 -2.20 -10.31
C HIS A 78 18.57 -1.34 -9.77
N ALA A 79 18.23 -0.31 -10.54
CA ALA A 79 16.94 0.35 -10.46
C ALA A 79 15.80 -0.68 -10.61
N GLY A 80 14.77 -0.58 -9.76
CA GLY A 80 13.48 -1.26 -9.92
C GLY A 80 13.55 -2.79 -9.88
N ARG A 81 13.56 -3.39 -8.69
CA ARG A 81 13.31 -4.84 -8.59
C ARG A 81 11.79 -5.09 -8.67
N PRO A 82 11.27 -5.87 -9.64
CA PRO A 82 9.86 -5.88 -10.02
C PRO A 82 8.85 -6.25 -8.93
N GLY A 83 9.24 -6.95 -7.86
CA GLY A 83 8.29 -7.61 -6.97
C GLY A 83 7.39 -6.68 -6.15
N LEU A 84 7.91 -5.53 -5.69
CA LEU A 84 7.08 -4.57 -4.94
C LEU A 84 6.18 -3.80 -5.90
N ASP A 85 6.77 -3.29 -6.99
CA ASP A 85 6.03 -2.54 -7.99
C ASP A 85 4.88 -3.36 -8.58
N VAL A 86 5.11 -4.64 -8.92
CA VAL A 86 4.07 -5.55 -9.41
C VAL A 86 2.97 -5.78 -8.37
N ALA A 87 3.29 -6.00 -7.09
CA ALA A 87 2.28 -6.19 -6.07
C ALA A 87 1.44 -4.92 -5.84
N LEU A 88 2.06 -3.73 -5.93
CA LEU A 88 1.35 -2.45 -5.87
C LEU A 88 0.49 -2.22 -7.12
N ASP A 89 0.99 -2.57 -8.31
CA ASP A 89 0.26 -2.48 -9.58
C ASP A 89 -0.98 -3.38 -9.56
N GLU A 90 -0.83 -4.63 -9.14
CA GLU A 90 -1.95 -5.57 -8.99
C GLU A 90 -2.98 -5.08 -7.97
N MET A 91 -2.52 -4.48 -6.86
CA MET A 91 -3.42 -3.94 -5.85
C MET A 91 -4.18 -2.72 -6.35
N VAL A 92 -3.52 -1.79 -7.07
CA VAL A 92 -4.20 -0.62 -7.68
C VAL A 92 -5.15 -1.04 -8.78
N ALA A 93 -4.83 -2.08 -9.55
CA ALA A 93 -5.72 -2.60 -10.59
C ALA A 93 -6.95 -3.32 -10.00
N ALA A 94 -6.81 -3.93 -8.83
CA ALA A 94 -7.87 -4.75 -8.22
C ALA A 94 -8.77 -3.99 -7.24
N CYS A 95 -8.27 -2.92 -6.62
CA CYS A 95 -8.95 -2.20 -5.54
C CYS A 95 -9.29 -0.76 -5.92
N ASP A 96 -10.49 -0.33 -5.58
CA ASP A 96 -10.94 1.07 -5.70
C ASP A 96 -10.44 1.96 -4.55
N LEU A 97 -10.24 1.36 -3.37
CA LEU A 97 -9.67 1.98 -2.18
C LEU A 97 -8.52 1.14 -1.63
N ILE A 98 -7.41 1.81 -1.31
CA ILE A 98 -6.24 1.21 -0.65
C ILE A 98 -5.99 1.93 0.67
N LEU A 99 -6.05 1.20 1.78
CA LEU A 99 -5.80 1.73 3.11
C LEU A 99 -4.35 1.53 3.53
N LEU A 100 -3.71 2.63 3.92
CA LEU A 100 -2.40 2.66 4.54
C LEU A 100 -2.61 2.48 6.06
N ALA A 101 -1.99 1.46 6.66
CA ALA A 101 -2.27 1.11 8.06
C ALA A 101 -1.09 0.36 8.73
N TRP A 102 0.11 0.94 8.67
CA TRP A 102 1.34 0.26 9.09
C TRP A 102 1.86 0.61 10.48
N GLY A 103 1.36 1.66 11.12
CA GLY A 103 1.73 2.05 12.48
C GLY A 103 2.99 2.91 12.58
N ALA A 104 3.34 3.26 13.82
CA ALA A 104 4.35 4.28 14.12
C ALA A 104 5.80 3.85 13.82
N ASP A 105 6.09 2.54 13.81
CA ASP A 105 7.46 2.00 13.82
C ASP A 105 8.07 1.79 12.42
N VAL A 106 7.41 2.27 11.37
CA VAL A 106 7.90 2.14 10.00
C VAL A 106 8.89 3.25 9.66
N ASP A 107 9.95 2.88 8.95
CA ASP A 107 10.90 3.83 8.37
C ASP A 107 10.18 4.86 7.48
N SER A 108 10.34 6.14 7.80
CA SER A 108 9.62 7.22 7.13
C SER A 108 10.00 7.37 5.66
N HIS A 109 11.22 7.01 5.27
CA HIS A 109 11.63 7.04 3.87
C HIS A 109 10.91 5.94 3.07
N ARG A 110 10.81 4.72 3.61
CA ARG A 110 10.03 3.63 3.01
C ARG A 110 8.55 3.96 2.93
N ALA A 111 7.96 4.54 3.98
CA ALA A 111 6.57 4.97 4.01
C ALA A 111 6.27 5.98 2.88
N ARG A 112 7.10 7.01 2.74
CA ARG A 112 6.98 8.01 1.66
C ARG A 112 7.12 7.39 0.28
N HIS A 113 8.15 6.56 0.10
CA HIS A 113 8.41 5.90 -1.18
C HIS A 113 7.21 5.07 -1.65
N VAL A 114 6.65 4.24 -0.77
CA VAL A 114 5.49 3.39 -1.11
C VAL A 114 4.23 4.23 -1.31
N THR A 115 4.00 5.25 -0.47
CA THR A 115 2.82 6.13 -0.61
C THR A 115 2.86 6.89 -1.93
N ALA A 116 3.98 7.52 -2.27
CA ALA A 116 4.15 8.24 -3.53
C ALA A 116 4.06 7.30 -4.75
N ALA A 117 4.50 6.05 -4.62
CA ALA A 117 4.41 5.03 -5.65
C ALA A 117 2.95 4.58 -5.88
N LEU A 118 2.17 4.41 -4.82
CA LEU A 118 0.74 4.09 -4.89
C LEU A 118 -0.09 5.26 -5.41
N TRP A 119 0.21 6.48 -4.94
CA TRP A 119 -0.51 7.69 -5.35
C TRP A 119 -0.43 7.92 -6.85
N ARG A 120 0.78 7.86 -7.44
CA ARG A 120 0.97 8.03 -8.89
C ARG A 120 0.19 7.02 -9.73
N ARG A 121 0.10 5.78 -9.24
CA ARG A 121 -0.67 4.71 -9.90
C ARG A 121 -2.17 4.92 -9.76
N CYS A 122 -2.64 5.27 -8.56
CA CYS A 122 -4.04 5.59 -8.30
C CYS A 122 -4.52 6.76 -9.17
N ALA A 123 -3.70 7.82 -9.30
CA ALA A 123 -3.98 8.97 -10.15
C ALA A 123 -4.14 8.63 -11.63
N SER A 124 -3.50 7.54 -12.08
CA SER A 124 -3.59 7.07 -13.46
C SER A 124 -4.80 6.15 -13.70
N CYS A 125 -5.36 5.55 -12.65
CA CYS A 125 -6.42 4.53 -12.75
C CYS A 125 -7.75 4.93 -12.07
N GLY A 126 -7.81 6.08 -11.40
CA GLY A 126 -9.01 6.55 -10.67
C GLY A 126 -9.22 5.90 -9.30
N GLY A 127 -8.14 5.42 -8.66
CA GLY A 127 -8.18 4.83 -7.33
C GLY A 127 -8.09 5.86 -6.20
N SER A 128 -8.46 5.46 -4.98
CA SER A 128 -8.31 6.27 -3.77
C SER A 128 -7.32 5.65 -2.79
N LEU A 129 -6.57 6.51 -2.09
CA LEU A 129 -5.84 6.12 -0.89
C LEU A 129 -6.66 6.51 0.34
N GLY A 130 -6.41 5.87 1.48
CA GLY A 130 -6.96 6.31 2.74
C GLY A 130 -6.18 5.81 3.93
N VAL A 131 -6.50 6.37 5.10
CA VAL A 131 -5.96 5.96 6.39
C VAL A 131 -7.10 5.74 7.38
N LEU A 132 -6.85 4.98 8.44
CA LEU A 132 -7.80 4.86 9.56
C LEU A 132 -7.66 6.00 10.60
N GLY A 133 -6.73 6.91 10.36
CA GLY A 133 -6.26 7.92 11.29
C GLY A 133 -4.75 7.86 11.43
N TRP A 134 -4.22 8.73 12.30
CA TRP A 134 -2.80 9.02 12.39
C TRP A 134 -2.24 8.70 13.77
N THR A 135 -1.02 8.16 13.79
CA THR A 135 -0.25 7.98 15.02
C THR A 135 0.33 9.33 15.48
N TYR A 136 0.89 9.36 16.69
CA TYR A 136 1.52 10.57 17.25
C TYR A 136 2.68 11.13 16.41
N ASN A 137 3.31 10.33 15.55
CA ASN A 137 4.40 10.72 14.65
C ASN A 137 3.96 10.92 13.19
N GLY A 138 2.65 11.04 12.94
CA GLY A 138 2.10 11.32 11.61
C GLY A 138 2.16 10.13 10.64
N GLN A 139 2.23 8.89 11.16
CA GLN A 139 2.15 7.67 10.35
C GLN A 139 0.71 7.12 10.36
N PRO A 140 0.28 6.39 9.32
CA PRO A 140 -1.03 5.72 9.32
C PRO A 140 -1.19 4.71 10.45
N SER A 141 -2.30 4.80 11.19
CA SER A 141 -2.61 3.94 12.34
C SER A 141 -2.89 2.49 11.93
N GLN A 142 -2.52 1.53 12.78
CA GLN A 142 -2.81 0.11 12.49
C GLN A 142 -4.28 -0.20 12.72
N PRO A 143 -4.84 -1.25 12.07
CA PRO A 143 -6.24 -1.60 12.22
C PRO A 143 -6.65 -1.92 13.65
N GLN A 144 -5.75 -2.50 14.46
CA GLN A 144 -6.04 -2.82 15.86
C GLN A 144 -6.11 -1.61 16.79
N ASP A 145 -5.54 -0.47 16.41
CA ASP A 145 -5.41 0.71 17.26
C ASP A 145 -6.61 1.66 17.20
N VAL A 146 -7.48 1.49 16.19
CA VAL A 146 -8.64 2.36 15.94
C VAL A 146 -9.96 1.69 16.30
N ALA A 147 -11.04 2.43 16.55
CA ALA A 147 -12.34 1.83 16.88
C ALA A 147 -12.91 1.00 15.69
N PRO A 148 -13.71 -0.07 15.93
CA PRO A 148 -14.32 -0.85 14.85
C PRO A 148 -15.28 -0.07 13.95
N ALA A 149 -15.84 1.03 14.44
CA ALA A 149 -16.74 1.92 13.70
C ALA A 149 -16.01 3.06 12.97
N THR A 150 -14.67 3.05 12.97
CA THR A 150 -13.87 4.07 12.27
C THR A 150 -14.22 4.07 10.79
N VAL A 151 -14.37 5.26 10.22
CA VAL A 151 -14.53 5.49 8.78
C VAL A 151 -13.16 5.95 8.26
N PRO A 152 -12.70 5.45 7.10
CA PRO A 152 -11.41 5.87 6.58
C PRO A 152 -11.42 7.34 6.19
N GLU A 153 -10.32 8.02 6.47
CA GLU A 153 -10.01 9.32 5.92
C GLU A 153 -9.40 9.11 4.53
N CYS A 154 -10.17 9.43 3.49
CA CYS A 154 -9.79 9.18 2.11
C CYS A 154 -9.07 10.38 1.49
N PHE A 155 -8.00 10.08 0.77
CA PHE A 155 -7.31 10.99 -0.13
C PHE A 155 -7.53 10.49 -1.56
N THR A 156 -8.48 11.14 -2.24
CA THR A 156 -8.96 10.72 -3.56
C THR A 156 -8.34 11.61 -4.63
N THR A 157 -7.82 11.00 -5.69
CA THR A 157 -7.45 11.73 -6.90
C THR A 157 -8.72 12.14 -7.64
N PRO A 158 -8.85 13.39 -8.11
CA PRO A 158 -9.92 13.70 -9.05
C PRO A 158 -9.79 12.81 -10.29
N PRO A 159 -10.90 12.35 -10.88
CA PRO A 159 -10.85 11.63 -12.14
C PRO A 159 -10.23 12.52 -13.23
N CYS A 160 -9.37 11.92 -14.06
CA CYS A 160 -8.73 12.38 -15.32
C CYS A 160 -8.93 13.88 -15.73
N PRO A 161 -7.86 14.60 -16.12
CA PRO A 161 -7.80 16.08 -16.12
C PRO A 161 -8.58 16.82 -17.22
N GLU A 162 -9.57 16.24 -17.88
CA GLU A 162 -10.35 16.99 -18.88
C GLU A 162 -11.32 18.00 -18.27
N GLN A 163 -11.56 17.98 -16.95
CA GLN A 163 -12.44 18.96 -16.31
C GLN A 163 -11.92 19.42 -14.94
N HIS A 164 -11.69 20.73 -14.89
CA HIS A 164 -11.66 21.64 -13.73
C HIS A 164 -10.30 22.00 -13.12
N GLU A 165 -9.85 23.21 -13.49
CA GLU A 165 -8.82 24.04 -12.84
C GLU A 165 -9.20 24.54 -11.42
N TRP A 166 -10.09 23.84 -10.70
CA TRP A 166 -10.68 24.37 -9.45
C TRP A 166 -10.35 23.57 -8.17
N TRP A 167 -9.69 22.40 -8.26
CA TRP A 167 -9.41 21.53 -7.09
C TRP A 167 -7.96 21.62 -6.56
N ALA A 168 -7.07 22.38 -7.20
CA ALA A 168 -5.65 22.50 -6.82
C ALA A 168 -5.39 23.27 -5.50
N THR A 169 -6.40 23.48 -4.65
CA THR A 169 -6.29 24.27 -3.41
C THR A 169 -6.83 23.59 -2.15
N HIS A 170 -7.20 22.30 -2.19
CA HIS A 170 -7.49 21.53 -0.97
C HIS A 170 -6.44 20.46 -0.65
N GLU A 171 -5.40 20.34 -1.48
CA GLU A 171 -4.27 19.42 -1.26
C GLU A 171 -3.29 19.88 -0.17
N ALA A 172 -3.48 21.06 0.43
CA ALA A 172 -2.44 21.74 1.21
C ALA A 172 -2.67 21.85 2.74
N ASP A 173 -3.83 21.46 3.29
CA ASP A 173 -4.14 21.71 4.71
C ASP A 173 -4.00 20.49 5.64
N ASP A 174 -3.80 19.27 5.11
CA ASP A 174 -3.44 18.13 5.95
C ASP A 174 -1.91 17.89 5.95
N SER A 175 -1.28 18.25 7.07
CA SER A 175 0.16 18.11 7.28
C SER A 175 0.63 16.66 7.18
N ASN A 176 -0.22 15.69 7.47
CA ASN A 176 0.17 14.28 7.49
C ASN A 176 0.25 13.69 6.07
N TRP A 177 -0.75 13.97 5.22
CA TRP A 177 -0.69 13.58 3.81
C TRP A 177 0.48 14.25 3.09
N SER A 178 0.69 15.54 3.35
CA SER A 178 1.84 16.29 2.83
C SER A 178 3.17 15.66 3.26
N GLN A 179 3.30 15.22 4.52
CA GLN A 179 4.50 14.52 5.01
C GLN A 179 4.74 13.18 4.30
N LEU A 180 3.69 12.42 4.00
CA LEU A 180 3.79 11.12 3.31
C LEU A 180 4.05 11.25 1.80
N LEU A 181 3.52 12.31 1.17
CA LEU A 181 3.66 12.54 -0.26
C LEU A 181 4.87 13.41 -0.62
N SER A 182 5.51 14.03 0.38
CA SER A 182 6.78 14.74 0.19
C SER A 182 7.83 13.79 -0.39
N VAL A 183 8.33 14.13 -1.57
CA VAL A 183 9.41 13.40 -2.24
C VAL A 183 10.70 13.57 -1.43
N PRO A 184 11.46 12.50 -1.12
CA PRO A 184 12.79 12.61 -0.53
C PRO A 184 13.81 13.22 -1.50
#